data_AF-A0A957EKR8-F1
#
_entry.id   AF-A0A957EKR8-F1
#
_cell.length_a   1.000
_cell.length_b   1.000
_cell.length_c   1.000
_cell.angle_alpha   90.00
_cell.angle_beta   90.00
_cell.angle_gamma   90.00
#
_symmetry.space_group_name_H-M   'P 1'
#
loop_
_entity.id
_entity.type
_entity.pdbx_description
1 polymer ?
#
loop_
_entity_poly.entity_id
_entity_poly.type
_entity_poly.pdbx_seq_one_letter_code
_entity_poly.pdbx_strand_id
1 'polypeptide(L)'
;MANHTFSQSVSDFRAMASGITTRLASLTAIGISVDDATAMKTYADQLDAINGQQEDLKAQLKAKTEELNTLMKEAKAKNSDLTKRIKIVVSQEEWVAFGIKAKR
;
A
#
# COMPACT_ATOMS: atom_id res chain seq x y z
N MET A 1 -23.66 -14.77 2.84
CA MET A 1 -23.28 -14.04 1.61
C MET A 1 -21.91 -14.58 1.21
N ALA A 2 -21.72 -15.09 0.01
CA ALA A 2 -20.40 -15.58 -0.42
C ALA A 2 -19.43 -14.38 -0.45
N ASN A 3 -18.26 -14.51 0.19
CA ASN A 3 -17.21 -13.49 0.07
C ASN A 3 -16.59 -13.64 -1.32
N HIS A 4 -17.06 -12.86 -2.28
CA HIS A 4 -16.47 -12.80 -3.61
C HIS A 4 -15.03 -12.27 -3.49
N THR A 5 -14.10 -12.89 -4.22
CA THR A 5 -12.76 -12.30 -4.38
C THR A 5 -12.85 -11.04 -5.24
N PHE A 6 -11.88 -10.13 -5.12
CA PHE A 6 -11.87 -8.88 -5.90
C PHE A 6 -12.04 -9.14 -7.41
N SER A 7 -11.27 -10.09 -7.96
CA SER A 7 -11.35 -10.46 -9.38
C SER A 7 -12.74 -10.98 -9.78
N GLN A 8 -13.41 -11.68 -8.87
CA GLN A 8 -14.74 -12.22 -9.10
C GLN A 8 -15.78 -11.10 -9.11
N SER A 9 -15.70 -10.15 -8.18
CA SER A 9 -16.56 -8.95 -8.20
C SER A 9 -16.38 -8.11 -9.46
N VAL A 10 -15.16 -7.85 -9.91
CA VAL A 10 -14.90 -7.11 -11.16
C VAL A 10 -15.47 -7.84 -12.37
N SER A 11 -15.34 -9.17 -12.40
CA SER A 11 -15.91 -10.01 -13.47
C SER A 11 -17.43 -9.95 -13.47
N ASP A 12 -18.05 -10.00 -12.30
CA ASP A 12 -19.51 -9.90 -12.14
C ASP A 12 -20.04 -8.52 -12.59
N PHE A 13 -19.32 -7.43 -12.31
CA PHE A 13 -19.67 -6.08 -12.78
C PHE A 13 -19.61 -5.95 -14.30
N ARG A 14 -18.57 -6.54 -14.93
CA ARG A 14 -18.48 -6.60 -16.41
C ARG A 14 -19.61 -7.44 -17.00
N ALA A 15 -19.92 -8.58 -16.38
CA ALA A 15 -21.02 -9.44 -16.79
C ALA A 15 -22.37 -8.70 -16.69
N MET A 16 -22.58 -7.92 -15.64
CA MET A 16 -23.77 -7.08 -15.48
C MET A 16 -23.89 -6.03 -16.60
N ALA A 17 -22.81 -5.28 -16.89
CA ALA A 17 -22.80 -4.31 -17.99
C ALA A 17 -23.13 -4.96 -19.35
N SER A 18 -22.54 -6.13 -19.63
CA SER A 18 -22.82 -6.90 -20.84
C SER A 18 -24.27 -7.42 -20.87
N GLY A 19 -24.78 -7.88 -19.73
CA GLY A 19 -26.15 -8.36 -19.57
C GLY A 19 -27.19 -7.28 -19.86
N ILE A 20 -26.97 -6.07 -19.32
CA ILE A 20 -27.81 -4.89 -19.56
C ILE A 20 -27.80 -4.53 -21.04
N THR A 21 -26.61 -4.43 -21.65
CA THR A 21 -26.47 -4.06 -23.07
C THR A 21 -27.18 -5.05 -23.99
N THR A 22 -27.06 -6.35 -23.72
CA THR A 22 -27.66 -7.42 -24.54
C THR A 22 -29.19 -7.45 -24.43
N ARG A 23 -29.74 -7.06 -23.28
CA ARG A 23 -31.17 -7.18 -22.96
C ARG A 23 -31.87 -5.82 -22.81
N LEU A 24 -31.25 -4.75 -23.33
CA LEU A 24 -31.68 -3.37 -23.10
C LEU A 24 -33.16 -3.15 -23.41
N ALA A 25 -33.66 -3.69 -24.52
CA ALA A 25 -35.06 -3.55 -24.93
C ALA A 25 -36.08 -4.08 -23.89
N SER A 26 -35.71 -5.07 -23.08
CA SER A 26 -36.56 -5.62 -22.01
C SER A 26 -36.40 -4.89 -20.67
N LEU A 27 -35.29 -4.16 -20.50
CA LEU A 27 -34.90 -3.51 -19.26
C LEU A 27 -35.22 -2.01 -19.24
N THR A 28 -35.40 -1.39 -20.40
CA THR A 28 -35.86 0.01 -20.52
C THR A 28 -37.22 0.23 -19.85
N ALA A 29 -38.09 -0.79 -19.84
CA ALA A 29 -39.40 -0.74 -19.19
C ALA A 29 -39.32 -0.53 -17.66
N ILE A 30 -38.19 -0.86 -17.03
CA ILE A 30 -37.92 -0.66 -15.61
C ILE A 30 -36.92 0.47 -15.35
N GLY A 31 -36.64 1.30 -16.35
CA GLY A 31 -35.78 2.48 -16.22
C GLY A 31 -34.27 2.19 -16.26
N ILE A 32 -33.86 0.97 -16.63
CA ILE A 32 -32.44 0.67 -16.86
C ILE A 32 -32.05 1.14 -18.26
N SER A 33 -30.94 1.87 -18.33
CA SER A 33 -30.45 2.54 -19.52
C SER A 33 -29.09 2.00 -19.97
N VAL A 34 -28.65 2.46 -21.14
CA VAL A 34 -27.28 2.20 -21.62
C VAL A 34 -26.22 2.92 -20.77
N ASP A 35 -26.61 4.01 -20.10
CA ASP A 35 -25.73 4.77 -19.22
C ASP A 35 -25.37 3.94 -17.98
N ASP A 36 -26.32 3.15 -17.47
CA ASP A 36 -26.08 2.22 -16.34
C ASP A 36 -25.07 1.14 -16.72
N ALA A 37 -25.19 0.57 -17.93
CA ALA A 37 -24.21 -0.39 -18.44
C ALA A 37 -22.82 0.25 -18.59
N THR A 38 -22.78 1.49 -19.09
CA THR A 38 -21.53 2.24 -19.26
C THR A 38 -20.88 2.57 -17.92
N ALA A 39 -21.67 2.96 -16.92
CA ALA A 39 -21.20 3.22 -15.57
C ALA A 39 -20.63 1.95 -14.93
N MET A 40 -21.33 0.82 -15.02
CA MET A 40 -20.86 -0.45 -14.48
C MET A 40 -19.55 -0.92 -15.11
N LYS A 41 -19.39 -0.75 -16.43
CA LYS A 41 -18.12 -1.04 -17.11
C LYS A 41 -17.01 -0.11 -16.63
N THR A 42 -17.31 1.19 -16.53
CA THR A 42 -16.35 2.20 -16.06
C THR A 42 -15.86 1.88 -14.63
N TYR A 43 -16.76 1.51 -13.73
CA TYR A 43 -16.39 1.11 -12.37
C TYR A 43 -15.51 -0.13 -12.36
N ALA A 44 -15.82 -1.16 -13.16
CA ALA A 44 -14.98 -2.35 -13.26
C ALA A 44 -13.55 -2.02 -13.73
N ASP A 45 -13.42 -1.16 -14.74
CA ASP A 45 -12.11 -0.76 -15.29
C ASP A 45 -11.33 0.13 -14.31
N GLN A 46 -12.00 1.04 -13.61
CA GLN A 46 -11.39 1.85 -12.55
C GLN A 46 -10.92 1.01 -11.36
N LEU A 47 -11.70 0.01 -10.96
CA LEU A 47 -11.32 -0.91 -9.89
C LEU A 47 -10.04 -1.67 -10.25
N ASP A 48 -9.95 -2.23 -11.46
CA ASP A 48 -8.74 -2.93 -11.92
C ASP A 48 -7.52 -1.98 -11.94
N ALA A 49 -7.70 -0.75 -12.42
CA ALA A 49 -6.63 0.24 -12.45
C ALA A 49 -6.13 0.60 -11.04
N ILE A 50 -7.05 0.85 -10.10
CA ILE A 50 -6.71 1.15 -8.71
C ILE A 50 -6.05 -0.06 -8.03
N ASN A 51 -6.52 -1.27 -8.31
CA ASN A 51 -5.92 -2.48 -7.75
C ASN A 51 -4.48 -2.68 -8.25
N GLY A 52 -4.21 -2.43 -9.55
CA GLY A 52 -2.85 -2.44 -10.08
C GLY A 52 -1.94 -1.43 -9.37
N GLN A 53 -2.41 -0.19 -9.22
CA GLN A 53 -1.68 0.85 -8.47
C GLN A 53 -1.43 0.45 -7.01
N GLN A 54 -2.40 -0.21 -6.36
CA GLN A 54 -2.25 -0.69 -5.00
C GLN A 54 -1.11 -1.72 -4.89
N GLU A 55 -1.05 -2.69 -5.80
CA GLU A 55 0.01 -3.71 -5.80
C GLU A 55 1.39 -3.09 -6.04
N ASP A 56 1.49 -2.12 -6.95
CA ASP A 56 2.73 -1.37 -7.18
C ASP A 56 3.18 -0.60 -5.93
N LEU A 57 2.25 0.07 -5.25
CA LEU A 57 2.54 0.79 -4.00
C LEU A 57 2.97 -0.16 -2.88
N LYS A 58 2.39 -1.35 -2.78
CA LYS A 58 2.83 -2.38 -1.82
C LYS A 58 4.26 -2.82 -2.10
N ALA A 59 4.62 -3.02 -3.36
CA ALA A 59 5.98 -3.38 -3.75
C ALA A 59 6.98 -2.27 -3.39
N GLN A 60 6.64 -1.01 -3.68
CA GLN A 60 7.47 0.15 -3.33
C GLN A 60 7.63 0.31 -1.81
N LEU A 61 6.55 0.13 -1.04
CA LEU A 61 6.60 0.19 0.41
C LEU A 61 7.54 -0.87 0.99
N LYS A 62 7.48 -2.10 0.45
CA LYS A 62 8.36 -3.19 0.87
C LYS A 62 9.83 -2.84 0.60
N ALA A 63 10.14 -2.38 -0.61
CA ALA A 63 11.51 -1.97 -0.98
C ALA A 63 12.03 -0.85 -0.07
N LYS A 64 11.23 0.19 0.19
CA LYS A 64 11.63 1.29 1.09
C LYS A 64 11.78 0.85 2.54
N THR A 65 10.99 -0.11 2.99
CA THR A 65 11.12 -0.70 4.32
C THR A 65 12.44 -1.46 4.46
N GLU A 66 12.85 -2.21 3.43
CA GLU A 66 14.14 -2.91 3.40
C GLU A 66 15.32 -1.94 3.39
N GLU A 67 15.26 -0.88 2.58
CA GLU A 67 16.26 0.21 2.59
C GLU A 67 16.38 0.86 3.99
N LEU A 68 15.25 1.23 4.59
CA LEU A 68 15.21 1.86 5.92
C LEU A 68 15.80 0.95 7.00
N ASN A 69 15.47 -0.34 6.98
CA ASN A 69 15.99 -1.31 7.93
C ASN A 69 17.50 -1.48 7.79
N THR A 70 18.01 -1.49 6.56
CA THR A 70 19.44 -1.58 6.28
C THR A 70 20.18 -0.36 6.84
N LEU A 71 19.71 0.84 6.51
CA LEU A 71 20.31 2.09 7.00
C LEU A 71 20.25 2.19 8.53
N MET A 72 19.13 1.80 9.14
CA MET A 72 18.98 1.78 10.60
C MET A 72 19.99 0.84 11.26
N LYS A 73 20.25 -0.33 10.68
CA LYS A 73 21.24 -1.28 11.19
C LYS A 73 22.65 -0.71 11.12
N GLU A 74 23.01 -0.10 9.99
CA GLU A 74 24.31 0.54 9.79
C GLU A 74 24.52 1.72 10.73
N ALA A 75 23.50 2.59 10.86
CA ALA A 75 23.53 3.72 11.78
C ALA A 75 23.70 3.27 13.23
N LYS A 76 23.00 2.20 13.65
CA LYS A 76 23.16 1.62 14.99
C LYS A 76 24.56 1.05 15.22
N ALA A 77 25.12 0.35 14.23
CA ALA A 77 26.47 -0.20 14.32
C ALA A 77 27.50 0.94 14.42
N LYS A 78 27.37 1.97 13.59
CA LYS A 78 28.24 3.15 13.61
C LYS A 78 28.12 3.91 14.93
N ASN A 79 26.91 4.12 15.42
CA ASN A 79 26.66 4.78 16.70
C ASN A 79 27.30 4.00 17.86
N SER A 80 27.24 2.66 17.85
CA SER A 80 27.89 1.82 18.86
C SER A 80 29.42 1.94 18.82
N ASP A 81 30.02 1.89 17.63
CA ASP A 81 31.46 2.07 17.44
C ASP A 81 31.93 3.46 17.92
N LEU A 82 31.24 4.52 17.49
CA LEU A 82 31.54 5.89 17.91
C LEU A 82 31.40 6.06 19.43
N THR A 83 30.32 5.52 20.02
CA THR A 83 30.11 5.52 21.47
C THR A 83 31.31 4.90 22.18
N LYS A 84 31.79 3.74 21.74
CA LYS A 84 32.95 3.08 22.36
C LYS A 84 34.20 3.96 22.28
N ARG A 85 34.46 4.59 21.14
CA ARG A 85 35.63 5.47 20.95
C ARG A 85 35.56 6.73 21.81
N ILE A 86 34.38 7.35 21.90
CA ILE A 86 34.16 8.54 22.74
C ILE A 86 34.45 8.21 24.21
N LYS A 87 33.96 7.08 24.71
CA LYS A 87 34.18 6.65 26.10
C LYS A 87 35.65 6.43 26.48
N ILE A 88 36.54 6.24 25.51
CA ILE A 88 37.99 6.07 25.77
C ILE A 88 38.64 7.41 26.10
N VAL A 89 38.19 8.50 25.47
CA VAL A 89 38.86 9.80 25.52
C VAL A 89 38.12 10.79 26.44
N VAL A 90 36.79 10.69 26.50
CA VAL A 90 35.92 11.68 27.12
C VAL A 90 35.44 11.19 28.49
N SER A 91 35.45 12.08 29.48
CA SER A 91 34.97 11.79 30.83
C SER A 91 33.46 11.47 30.84
N GLN A 92 33.03 10.68 31.82
CA GLN A 92 31.64 10.20 31.88
C GLN A 92 30.59 11.32 32.01
N GLU A 93 30.98 12.45 32.61
CA GLU A 93 30.15 13.64 32.80
C GLU A 93 29.74 14.28 31.45
N GLU A 94 30.62 14.20 30.45
CA GLU A 94 30.43 14.83 29.14
C GLU A 94 29.72 13.90 28.13
N TRP A 95 29.51 12.63 28.44
CA TRP A 95 28.87 11.66 27.55
C TRP A 95 27.45 12.06 27.11
N VAL A 96 26.73 12.80 27.96
CA VAL A 96 25.38 13.28 27.66
C VAL A 96 25.35 14.19 26.43
N ALA A 97 26.42 14.96 26.17
CA ALA A 97 26.53 15.84 25.00
C ALA A 97 26.54 15.06 23.67
N PHE A 98 26.93 13.78 23.72
CA PHE A 98 26.95 12.86 22.58
C PHE A 98 25.70 11.97 22.53
N GLY A 99 24.68 12.24 23.36
CA GLY A 99 23.49 11.41 23.48
C GLY A 99 23.74 10.05 24.15
N ILE A 100 24.91 9.85 24.77
CA ILE A 100 25.27 8.62 25.47
C ILE A 100 24.75 8.71 26.90
N LYS A 101 23.76 7.87 27.24
CA LYS A 101 23.28 7.76 28.62
C LYS A 101 24.31 7.00 29.47
N ALA A 102 24.79 7.63 30.53
CA ALA A 102 25.47 6.92 31.60
C ALA A 102 24.49 5.95 32.26
N LYS A 103 24.90 4.68 32.48
CA LYS A 103 24.15 3.82 33.39
C LYS A 103 24.32 4.41 34.79
N ARG A 104 23.20 4.61 35.49
CA ARG A 104 23.18 4.81 36.94
C ARG A 104 23.82 3.62 37.64
#